data_AF-A0A1Q6K3I8-F1
#
_entry.id   AF-A0A1Q6K3I8-F1
#
_cell.length_a   1.000
_cell.length_b   1.000
_cell.length_c   1.000
_cell.angle_alpha   90.00
_cell.angle_beta   90.00
_cell.angle_gamma   90.00
#
_symmetry.space_group_name_H-M   'P 1'
#
loop_
_entity.id
_entity.type
_entity.pdbx_description
1 polymer ?
#
loop_
_entity_poly.entity_id
_entity_poly.type
_entity_poly.pdbx_seq_one_letter_code
_entity_poly.pdbx_strand_id
1 'polypeptide(L)'
;MDLSKEFHPVPKPPKTEKKKAKKIKQKSSKLAKLERNRYSIITYNLDICYICQKYKKDNFDEVFGGRNRQTSMKYGLVIPICFKCHRKLTDNPLLKKEIQEEAKQKFIKKYSEEKFIKEFGR
;
A
#
# COMPACT_ATOMS: atom_id res chain seq x y z
N MET A 1 37.96 40.26 -2.27
CA MET A 1 36.73 40.70 -2.96
C MET A 1 35.60 40.43 -1.99
N ASP A 2 35.01 41.49 -1.47
CA ASP A 2 33.98 41.41 -0.42
C ASP A 2 32.63 41.05 -1.07
N LEU A 3 32.23 39.78 -0.90
CA LEU A 3 30.98 39.21 -1.44
C LEU A 3 29.74 39.60 -0.62
N SER A 4 29.86 40.49 0.37
CA SER A 4 28.76 40.92 1.24
C SER A 4 27.72 41.83 0.56
N LYS A 5 27.93 42.22 -0.71
CA LYS A 5 27.12 43.24 -1.41
C LYS A 5 26.01 42.73 -2.34
N GLU A 6 25.83 41.43 -2.52
CA GLU A 6 24.81 40.90 -3.45
C GLU A 6 23.72 40.06 -2.75
N PHE A 7 23.14 40.59 -1.67
CA PHE A 7 21.85 40.07 -1.18
C PHE A 7 20.72 40.99 -1.63
N HIS A 8 20.06 40.61 -2.73
CA HIS A 8 18.83 41.25 -3.19
C HIS A 8 17.62 40.44 -2.70
N PRO A 9 16.99 40.80 -1.57
CA PRO A 9 15.84 40.07 -1.06
C PRO A 9 14.68 40.16 -2.05
N VAL A 10 14.18 39.00 -2.49
CA VAL A 10 12.98 38.93 -3.34
C VAL A 10 11.78 39.45 -2.54
N PRO A 11 11.02 40.43 -3.07
CA PRO A 11 9.83 40.94 -2.39
C PRO A 11 8.81 39.81 -2.18
N LYS A 12 8.25 39.73 -0.96
CA LYS A 12 7.21 38.74 -0.65
C LYS A 12 6.00 38.97 -1.57
N PRO A 13 5.46 37.93 -2.22
CA PRO A 13 4.27 38.08 -3.03
C PRO A 13 3.09 38.55 -2.17
N PRO A 14 2.15 39.32 -2.74
CA PRO A 14 0.98 39.81 -2.03
C PRO A 14 0.18 38.64 -1.43
N LYS A 15 -0.32 38.84 -0.20
CA LYS A 15 -1.15 37.84 0.50
C LYS A 15 -2.45 37.66 -0.29
N THR A 16 -2.54 36.60 -1.08
CA THR A 16 -3.79 36.21 -1.74
C THR A 16 -4.85 35.85 -0.71
N GLU A 17 -6.09 36.26 -0.95
CA GLU A 17 -7.22 35.90 -0.09
C GLU A 17 -7.31 34.38 0.08
N LYS A 18 -7.21 33.91 1.32
CA LYS A 18 -7.28 32.48 1.62
C LYS A 18 -8.67 31.98 1.23
N LYS A 19 -8.73 31.11 0.21
CA LYS A 19 -9.97 30.42 -0.18
C LYS A 19 -10.62 29.78 1.06
N LYS A 20 -11.93 29.93 1.21
CA LYS A 20 -12.71 29.34 2.32
C LYS A 20 -12.34 27.86 2.48
N ALA A 21 -12.01 27.46 3.71
CA ALA A 21 -11.63 26.09 4.03
C ALA A 21 -12.79 25.13 3.70
N LYS A 22 -12.59 24.24 2.71
CA LYS A 22 -13.54 23.18 2.40
C LYS A 22 -13.32 22.02 3.38
N LYS A 23 -14.40 21.35 3.79
CA LYS A 23 -14.30 20.12 4.60
C LYS A 23 -13.54 19.05 3.81
N ILE A 24 -12.65 18.32 4.50
CA ILE A 24 -11.95 17.17 3.93
C ILE A 24 -12.99 16.10 3.57
N LYS A 25 -12.91 15.57 2.35
CA LYS A 25 -13.81 14.49 1.91
C LYS A 25 -13.58 13.24 2.75
N GLN A 26 -14.66 12.67 3.27
CA GLN A 26 -14.62 11.43 4.02
C GLN A 26 -14.44 10.23 3.08
N LYS A 27 -13.86 9.17 3.61
CA LYS A 27 -13.68 7.91 2.90
C LYS A 27 -15.03 7.22 2.68
N SER A 28 -15.19 6.55 1.54
CA SER A 28 -16.38 5.73 1.27
C SER A 28 -16.53 4.62 2.31
N SER A 29 -17.76 4.41 2.78
CA SER A 29 -18.12 3.32 3.71
C SER A 29 -17.75 1.94 3.16
N LYS A 30 -17.86 1.74 1.84
CA LYS A 30 -17.49 0.50 1.16
C LYS A 30 -16.01 0.20 1.31
N LEU A 31 -15.16 1.20 1.11
CA LEU A 31 -13.71 1.05 1.25
C LEU A 31 -13.32 0.81 2.71
N ALA A 32 -13.94 1.53 3.65
CA ALA A 32 -13.72 1.30 5.08
C ALA A 32 -14.17 -0.10 5.54
N LYS A 33 -15.21 -0.66 4.93
CA LYS A 33 -15.65 -2.04 5.19
C LYS A 33 -14.64 -3.07 4.65
N LEU A 34 -14.08 -2.83 3.46
CA LEU A 34 -13.04 -3.72 2.89
C LEU A 34 -11.78 -3.76 3.74
N GLU A 35 -11.34 -2.62 4.28
CA GLU A 35 -10.13 -2.55 5.10
C GLU A 35 -10.28 -3.21 6.46
N ARG A 36 -11.46 -3.08 7.08
CA ARG A 36 -11.76 -3.74 8.36
C ARG A 36 -11.87 -5.25 8.21
N ASN A 37 -12.42 -5.72 7.09
CA ASN A 37 -12.66 -7.14 6.84
C ASN A 37 -11.60 -7.74 5.90
N ARG A 38 -10.33 -7.28 6.00
CA ARG A 38 -9.23 -7.90 5.26
C ARG A 38 -9.07 -9.36 5.71
N TYR A 39 -8.92 -10.25 4.74
CA TYR A 39 -8.65 -11.67 4.96
C TYR A 39 -7.53 -12.12 4.01
N SER A 40 -6.99 -13.32 4.22
CA SER A 40 -5.92 -13.86 3.38
C SER A 40 -6.30 -15.22 2.78
N ILE A 41 -5.99 -15.42 1.51
CA ILE A 41 -5.93 -16.75 0.88
C ILE A 41 -4.49 -17.30 0.83
N ILE A 42 -3.52 -16.50 1.28
CA ILE A 42 -2.08 -16.81 1.25
C ILE A 42 -1.66 -17.50 2.54
N THR A 43 -2.15 -17.03 3.68
CA THR A 43 -1.87 -17.59 5.00
C THR A 43 -3.16 -17.78 5.80
N TYR A 44 -3.18 -18.78 6.67
CA TYR A 44 -4.28 -19.01 7.61
C TYR A 44 -4.14 -18.14 8.87
N ASN A 45 -2.91 -17.87 9.30
CA ASN A 45 -2.64 -17.11 10.51
C ASN A 45 -2.50 -15.63 10.16
N LEU A 46 -3.44 -14.81 10.62
CA LEU A 46 -3.45 -13.36 10.42
C LEU A 46 -2.85 -12.59 11.60
N ASP A 47 -2.35 -13.25 12.64
CA ASP A 47 -1.83 -12.59 13.84
C ASP A 47 -0.31 -12.53 13.91
N ILE A 48 0.37 -13.39 13.15
CA ILE A 48 1.82 -13.46 13.07
C ILE A 48 2.27 -12.96 11.69
N CYS A 49 3.41 -12.28 11.65
CA CYS A 49 4.04 -11.79 10.43
C CYS A 49 4.36 -12.96 9.48
N TYR A 50 3.81 -12.90 8.27
CA TYR A 50 3.98 -13.92 7.24
C TYR A 50 5.45 -14.16 6.86
N ILE A 51 6.23 -13.09 6.78
CA ILE A 51 7.62 -13.14 6.28
C ILE A 51 8.58 -13.75 7.30
N CYS A 52 8.50 -13.34 8.57
CA CYS A 52 9.46 -13.80 9.59
C CYS A 52 8.91 -14.90 10.51
N GLN A 53 7.59 -15.11 10.52
CA GLN A 53 6.86 -16.09 11.35
C GLN A 53 7.14 -16.03 12.86
N LYS A 54 7.80 -14.96 13.34
CA LYS A 54 8.26 -14.81 14.71
C LYS A 54 7.51 -13.74 15.49
N TYR A 55 7.28 -12.58 14.86
CA TYR A 55 6.65 -11.44 15.51
C TYR A 55 5.17 -11.37 15.17
N LYS A 56 4.37 -10.77 16.08
CA LYS A 56 2.99 -10.40 15.77
C LYS A 56 2.95 -9.42 14.59
N LYS A 57 1.84 -9.41 13.86
CA LYS A 57 1.62 -8.41 12.81
C LYS A 57 1.44 -7.02 13.43
N ASP A 58 1.95 -6.03 12.72
CA ASP A 58 1.68 -4.61 13.00
C ASP A 58 0.65 -4.08 12.00
N ASN A 59 0.70 -4.56 10.76
CA ASN A 59 -0.21 -4.15 9.70
C ASN A 59 -0.50 -5.32 8.74
N PHE A 60 -1.39 -5.07 7.79
CA PHE A 60 -1.60 -5.92 6.63
C PHE A 60 -1.03 -5.25 5.39
N ASP A 61 -0.26 -6.01 4.61
CA ASP A 61 0.23 -5.59 3.30
C ASP A 61 -0.66 -6.16 2.21
N GLU A 62 -1.12 -5.31 1.30
CA GLU A 62 -1.84 -5.73 0.10
C GLU A 62 -0.82 -6.04 -1.01
N VAL A 63 -0.60 -7.33 -1.28
CA VAL A 63 0.50 -7.86 -2.12
C VAL A 63 0.60 -7.16 -3.48
N PHE A 64 -0.55 -6.88 -4.11
CA PHE A 64 -0.65 -5.96 -5.23
C PHE A 64 -1.21 -4.62 -4.74
N GLY A 65 -0.32 -3.66 -4.56
CA GLY A 65 -0.66 -2.30 -4.12
C GLY A 65 -1.15 -1.38 -5.24
N GLY A 66 -1.14 -0.07 -4.99
CA GLY A 66 -1.51 0.95 -5.98
C GLY A 66 -2.96 0.80 -6.47
N ARG A 67 -3.15 0.81 -7.79
CA ARG A 67 -4.47 0.61 -8.43
C ARG A 67 -5.12 -0.71 -8.01
N ASN A 68 -4.32 -1.75 -7.77
CA ASN A 68 -4.77 -3.10 -7.46
C ASN A 68 -4.99 -3.34 -5.97
N ARG A 69 -4.77 -2.35 -5.10
CA ARG A 69 -4.95 -2.48 -3.65
C ARG A 69 -6.34 -2.97 -3.25
N GLN A 70 -7.38 -2.38 -3.83
CA GLN A 70 -8.76 -2.79 -3.53
C GLN A 70 -9.07 -4.20 -4.04
N THR A 71 -8.52 -4.57 -5.19
CA THR A 71 -8.63 -5.91 -5.78
C THR A 71 -7.95 -6.95 -4.88
N SER A 72 -6.76 -6.63 -4.35
CA SER A 72 -6.06 -7.46 -3.36
C SER A 72 -6.90 -7.70 -2.11
N MET A 73 -7.52 -6.65 -1.54
CA MET A 73 -8.44 -6.82 -0.40
C MET A 73 -9.66 -7.68 -0.76
N LYS A 74 -10.26 -7.46 -1.93
CA LYS A 74 -11.45 -8.19 -2.38
C LYS A 74 -11.22 -9.70 -2.51
N TYR A 75 -10.04 -10.10 -2.97
CA TYR A 75 -9.70 -11.51 -3.21
C TYR A 75 -8.87 -12.15 -2.10
N GLY A 76 -8.50 -11.38 -1.08
CA GLY A 76 -7.70 -11.85 0.04
C GLY A 76 -6.22 -12.07 -0.31
N LEU A 77 -5.68 -11.32 -1.28
CA LEU A 77 -4.23 -11.27 -1.55
C LEU A 77 -3.55 -10.29 -0.59
N VAL A 78 -3.66 -10.60 0.69
CA VAL A 78 -3.22 -9.76 1.80
C VAL A 78 -2.35 -10.61 2.71
N ILE A 79 -1.22 -10.08 3.18
CA ILE A 79 -0.37 -10.75 4.15
C ILE A 79 -0.28 -9.95 5.46
N PRO A 80 -0.37 -10.61 6.63
CA PRO A 80 -0.02 -9.99 7.90
C PRO A 80 1.48 -9.75 7.95
N ILE A 81 1.91 -8.56 8.36
CA ILE A 81 3.33 -8.19 8.34
C ILE A 81 3.70 -7.35 9.57
N CYS A 82 4.90 -7.55 10.09
CA CYS A 82 5.49 -6.66 11.10
C CYS A 82 6.21 -5.49 10.42
N PHE A 83 6.36 -4.38 11.13
CA PHE A 83 6.95 -3.14 10.63
C PHE A 83 8.35 -3.35 10.03
N LYS A 84 9.20 -4.15 10.69
CA LYS A 84 10.56 -4.47 10.22
C LYS A 84 10.54 -5.15 8.85
N CYS A 85 9.66 -6.13 8.68
CA CYS A 85 9.52 -6.85 7.41
C CYS A 85 8.84 -5.99 6.34
N HIS A 86 7.89 -5.13 6.70
CA HIS A 86 7.23 -4.22 5.76
C HIS A 86 8.22 -3.21 5.15
N ARG A 87 9.14 -2.67 5.96
CA ARG A 87 10.24 -1.83 5.48
C ARG A 87 11.16 -2.59 4.53
N LYS A 88 11.62 -3.79 4.94
CA LYS A 88 12.44 -4.65 4.08
C LYS A 88 11.77 -5.00 2.76
N LEU A 89 10.46 -5.26 2.76
CA LEU A 89 9.70 -5.57 1.56
C LEU A 89 9.60 -4.37 0.60
N THR A 90 9.51 -3.16 1.15
CA THR A 90 9.56 -1.92 0.37
C THR A 90 10.94 -1.71 -0.25
N ASP A 91 12.00 -1.98 0.51
CA ASP A 91 13.38 -1.73 0.09
C ASP A 91 13.96 -2.86 -0.81
N ASN A 92 13.35 -4.05 -0.80
CA ASN A 92 13.80 -5.22 -1.56
C ASN A 92 12.79 -5.63 -2.64
N PRO A 93 12.98 -5.19 -3.90
CA PRO A 93 12.07 -5.51 -5.00
C PRO A 93 12.06 -6.99 -5.38
N LEU A 94 13.14 -7.74 -5.12
CA LEU A 94 13.21 -9.17 -5.41
C LEU A 94 12.29 -9.95 -4.48
N LEU A 95 12.40 -9.71 -3.16
CA LEU A 95 11.51 -10.33 -2.17
C LEU A 95 10.04 -9.99 -2.45
N LYS A 96 9.76 -8.76 -2.87
CA LYS A 96 8.41 -8.34 -3.25
C LYS A 96 7.90 -9.13 -4.46
N LYS A 97 8.74 -9.33 -5.48
CA LYS A 97 8.39 -10.10 -6.67
C LYS A 97 8.13 -11.57 -6.34
N GLU A 98 8.92 -12.17 -5.45
CA GLU A 98 8.71 -13.54 -4.98
C GLU A 98 7.35 -13.73 -4.31
N ILE A 99 6.98 -12.82 -3.40
CA ILE A 99 5.68 -12.85 -2.72
C ILE A 99 4.53 -12.63 -3.71
N GLN A 100 4.72 -11.74 -4.70
CA GLN A 100 3.72 -11.51 -5.74
C GLN A 100 3.52 -12.74 -6.63
N GLU A 101 4.58 -13.44 -6.98
CA GLU A 101 4.49 -14.68 -7.75
C GLU A 101 3.79 -15.78 -6.95
N GLU A 102 4.14 -15.96 -5.67
CA GLU A 102 3.46 -16.91 -4.80
C GLU A 102 1.96 -16.61 -4.67
N ALA A 103 1.61 -15.34 -4.50
CA ALA A 103 0.21 -14.89 -4.43
C ALA A 103 -0.54 -15.13 -5.75
N LYS A 104 0.11 -14.90 -6.90
CA LYS A 104 -0.43 -15.21 -8.21
C LYS A 104 -0.71 -16.70 -8.34
N GLN A 105 0.24 -17.57 -8.00
CA GLN A 105 0.06 -19.02 -8.08
C GLN A 105 -1.09 -19.51 -7.18
N LYS A 106 -1.19 -19.00 -5.94
CA LYS A 106 -2.32 -19.32 -5.05
C LYS A 106 -3.67 -18.84 -5.59
N PHE A 107 -3.69 -17.66 -6.22
CA PHE A 107 -4.90 -17.14 -6.86
C PHE A 107 -5.33 -18.02 -8.03
N ILE A 108 -4.40 -18.36 -8.93
CA ILE A 108 -4.67 -19.17 -10.13
C ILE A 108 -5.21 -20.54 -9.71
N LYS A 109 -4.57 -21.19 -8.72
CA LYS A 109 -5.00 -22.48 -8.18
C LYS A 109 -6.42 -22.43 -7.60
N LYS A 110 -6.82 -21.31 -6.99
CA LYS A 110 -8.14 -21.15 -6.36
C LYS A 110 -9.23 -20.72 -7.34
N TYR A 111 -8.87 -19.99 -8.40
CA TYR A 111 -9.82 -19.40 -9.34
C TYR A 111 -9.49 -19.78 -10.79
N SER A 112 -8.59 -19.06 -11.45
CA SER A 112 -8.04 -19.35 -12.78
C SER A 112 -7.04 -18.27 -13.19
N GLU A 113 -6.23 -18.56 -14.21
CA GLU A 113 -5.31 -17.58 -14.82
C GLU A 113 -6.06 -16.47 -15.55
N GLU A 114 -7.09 -16.80 -16.33
CA GLU A 114 -7.93 -15.81 -17.03
C GLU A 114 -8.52 -14.77 -16.07
N LYS A 115 -8.98 -15.22 -14.89
CA LYS A 115 -9.53 -14.32 -13.87
C LYS A 115 -8.44 -13.43 -13.27
N PHE A 116 -7.23 -13.95 -13.11
CA PHE A 116 -6.11 -13.15 -12.64
C PHE A 116 -5.79 -12.02 -13.62
N ILE A 117 -5.66 -12.34 -14.91
CA ILE A 117 -5.40 -11.36 -15.98
C ILE A 117 -6.53 -10.31 -16.03
N LYS A 118 -7.79 -10.75 -15.94
CA LYS A 118 -8.95 -9.84 -15.95
C LYS A 118 -8.95 -8.83 -14.81
N GLU A 119 -8.56 -9.25 -13.61
CA GLU A 119 -8.65 -8.44 -12.39
C GLU A 119 -7.37 -7.63 -12.10
N PHE A 120 -6.19 -8.15 -12.47
CA PHE A 120 -4.88 -7.57 -12.14
C PHE A 120 -4.07 -7.09 -13.36
N GLY A 121 -4.42 -7.48 -14.59
CA GLY A 121 -3.68 -7.15 -15.81
C GLY A 121 -3.94 -5.75 -16.37
N ARG A 122 -4.40 -4.79 -15.55
CA ARG A 122 -4.78 -3.42 -15.97
C ARG A 122 -3.98 -2.33 -15.29
#